data_AF-A0A544T3A4-F1
#
_entry.id   AF-A0A544T3A4-F1
#
_cell.length_a   1.000
_cell.length_b   1.000
_cell.length_c   1.000
_cell.angle_alpha   90.00
_cell.angle_beta   90.00
_cell.angle_gamma   90.00
#
_symmetry.space_group_name_H-M   'P 1'
#
loop_
_entity.id
_entity.type
_entity.pdbx_description
1 polymer ?
#
loop_
_entity_poly.entity_id
_entity_poly.type
_entity_poly.pdbx_seq_one_letter_code
_entity_poly.pdbx_strand_id
1 'polypeptide(L)'
;MHTNDTHANLDNVAKRVTAVKDVRKAKPSALLIDAGDVFSGTLYFNEFKGQADLEFMNLMKYDVMTLGNHEFDLGSGADGHKALAEFIKKANFPIVSSNVDFSQDDDLKGLFNVKISSDAKNSQIYSGIIKVVNGQKVGLFGLTTAETKDISSPEKVTFTDYVKAAQTMVDEFQKQGVNKVIAVTHLGYDDNPAYDNDLQLAAKVTGIDVIVGGHSHTKLEKPVVVNKDLNGKAKDPTVIVQAYQYSEFLGTLDVEFDKYGRVVKHAGELISVNAKQEDAEAAQLLKKYSDKIKELKEQPTGATAVKALENPRSNAESNVSVRSNETPLGNLITDGMLDKAKVYNKDVVMAFQNGGGIRAGINQGPITVGEVITVLPFGNTLATMKLTGAELKATFETSFKEFPKENGGFLHVSGAKVEFDSSKPVGERVVSIKYEAAKDSYVEIKDDEEYVVATNAFTAKGGDGYDVLKKAYEEGRVTDLGLSDWENLRDHIASLVNVDLKVEGRIVDVANKNPGTELPGGEIGEEDFSGTQDAPKVYNGDVTVSVTNIAKLENAVIKGDLILTGNPSESISFSNITVEGDADFTGLGGKIVNFDGITIDGEMIL
;
A
#
# COMPACT_ATOMS: atom_id res chain seq x y z
N MET A 1 -12.92 23.90 -15.18
CA MET A 1 -11.66 23.48 -14.54
C MET A 1 -12.02 22.56 -13.39
N HIS A 2 -11.20 21.57 -13.10
CA HIS A 2 -11.43 20.70 -11.97
C HIS A 2 -10.15 20.19 -11.33
N THR A 3 -10.26 19.85 -10.05
CA THR A 3 -9.30 19.11 -9.24
C THR A 3 -10.03 18.00 -8.49
N ASN A 4 -9.29 16.99 -8.06
CA ASN A 4 -9.75 15.86 -7.26
C ASN A 4 -8.53 15.28 -6.54
N ASP A 5 -8.74 14.62 -5.40
CA ASP A 5 -7.72 13.82 -4.71
C ASP A 5 -6.44 14.62 -4.43
N THR A 6 -6.60 15.86 -3.94
CA THR A 6 -5.47 16.75 -3.71
C THR A 6 -4.71 16.37 -2.44
N HIS A 7 -5.37 15.67 -1.50
CA HIS A 7 -4.79 15.03 -0.31
C HIS A 7 -3.71 15.90 0.36
N ALA A 8 -4.07 17.12 0.71
CA ALA A 8 -3.20 18.08 1.38
C ALA A 8 -1.82 18.31 0.74
N ASN A 9 -1.67 18.09 -0.58
CA ASN A 9 -0.43 18.34 -1.31
C ASN A 9 -0.29 19.82 -1.65
N LEU A 10 0.20 20.61 -0.68
CA LEU A 10 0.32 22.06 -0.80
C LEU A 10 1.66 22.56 -1.35
N ASP A 11 2.69 21.71 -1.48
CA ASP A 11 4.02 22.14 -1.91
C ASP A 11 4.02 22.77 -3.32
N ASN A 12 3.10 22.37 -4.20
CA ASN A 12 2.92 22.97 -5.53
C ASN A 12 1.70 23.91 -5.63
N VAL A 13 1.04 24.28 -4.52
CA VAL A 13 -0.22 25.03 -4.57
C VAL A 13 -0.07 26.42 -5.21
N ALA A 14 1.08 27.08 -5.03
CA ALA A 14 1.35 28.37 -5.64
C ALA A 14 1.40 28.28 -7.18
N LYS A 15 1.88 27.17 -7.73
CA LYS A 15 1.86 26.87 -9.16
C LYS A 15 0.44 26.55 -9.65
N ARG A 16 -0.35 25.84 -8.84
CA ARG A 16 -1.77 25.56 -9.13
C ARG A 16 -2.59 26.85 -9.20
N VAL A 17 -2.32 27.81 -8.31
CA VAL A 17 -2.92 29.15 -8.34
C VAL A 17 -2.62 29.84 -9.67
N THR A 18 -1.37 29.80 -10.16
CA THR A 18 -1.02 30.31 -11.49
C THR A 18 -1.80 29.61 -12.61
N ALA A 19 -1.88 28.27 -12.58
CA ALA A 19 -2.63 27.50 -13.57
C ALA A 19 -4.11 27.94 -13.65
N VAL A 20 -4.76 28.12 -12.49
CA VAL A 20 -6.15 28.60 -12.40
C VAL A 20 -6.27 30.05 -12.91
N LYS A 21 -5.35 30.95 -12.52
CA LYS A 21 -5.34 32.35 -12.97
C LYS A 21 -5.17 32.43 -14.50
N ASP A 22 -4.30 31.61 -15.09
CA ASP A 22 -4.09 31.52 -16.54
C ASP A 22 -5.36 31.13 -17.28
N VAL A 23 -6.04 30.06 -16.83
CA VAL A 23 -7.29 29.60 -17.46
C VAL A 23 -8.37 30.66 -17.33
N ARG A 24 -8.54 31.29 -16.17
CA ARG A 24 -9.56 32.34 -15.99
C ARG A 24 -9.27 33.61 -16.79
N LYS A 25 -8.01 33.93 -17.03
CA LYS A 25 -7.63 35.02 -17.94
C LYS A 25 -8.13 34.78 -19.36
N ALA A 26 -8.05 33.53 -19.84
CA ALA A 26 -8.57 33.14 -21.15
C ALA A 26 -10.10 32.92 -21.15
N LYS A 27 -10.65 32.40 -20.04
CA LYS A 27 -12.04 31.97 -19.89
C LYS A 27 -12.63 32.47 -18.56
N PRO A 28 -13.05 33.74 -18.48
CA PRO A 28 -13.50 34.35 -17.21
C PRO A 28 -14.70 33.67 -16.55
N SER A 29 -15.54 32.98 -17.34
CA SER A 29 -16.73 32.27 -16.86
C SER A 29 -16.49 30.78 -16.56
N ALA A 30 -15.23 30.32 -16.61
CA ALA A 30 -14.91 28.93 -16.30
C ALA A 30 -15.12 28.64 -14.81
N LEU A 31 -15.96 27.65 -14.53
CA LEU A 31 -16.14 27.11 -13.18
C LEU A 31 -14.87 26.38 -12.72
N LEU A 32 -14.54 26.49 -11.45
CA LEU A 32 -13.54 25.67 -10.76
C LEU A 32 -14.24 24.74 -9.77
N ILE A 33 -14.13 23.44 -10.01
CA ILE A 33 -14.84 22.39 -9.28
C ILE A 33 -13.83 21.51 -8.56
N ASP A 34 -14.09 21.15 -7.30
CA ASP A 34 -13.34 20.11 -6.61
C ASP A 34 -14.19 18.85 -6.44
N ALA A 35 -13.63 17.69 -6.79
CA ALA A 35 -14.33 16.41 -6.71
C ALA A 35 -14.05 15.63 -5.41
N GLY A 36 -13.57 16.27 -4.34
CA GLY A 36 -13.39 15.65 -3.03
C GLY A 36 -11.97 15.14 -2.78
N ASP A 37 -11.73 14.68 -1.54
CA ASP A 37 -10.43 14.27 -1.01
C ASP A 37 -9.39 15.40 -1.06
N VAL A 38 -9.76 16.52 -0.46
CA VAL A 38 -8.83 17.56 -0.07
C VAL A 38 -8.08 17.14 1.20
N PHE A 39 -8.76 16.42 2.09
CA PHE A 39 -8.24 15.98 3.38
C PHE A 39 -7.25 14.80 3.24
N SER A 40 -6.52 14.56 4.34
CA SER A 40 -5.52 13.50 4.48
C SER A 40 -4.29 13.64 3.56
N GLY A 41 -3.30 12.76 3.70
CA GLY A 41 -2.19 12.59 2.76
C GLY A 41 -0.85 13.25 3.11
N THR A 42 -0.80 14.38 3.82
CA THR A 42 0.47 15.02 4.22
C THR A 42 0.42 15.65 5.60
N LEU A 43 1.58 16.03 6.14
CA LEU A 43 1.68 16.80 7.39
C LEU A 43 0.86 18.10 7.40
N TYR A 44 0.54 18.68 6.23
CA TYR A 44 -0.36 19.83 6.17
C TYR A 44 -1.74 19.47 6.74
N PHE A 45 -2.26 18.28 6.45
CA PHE A 45 -3.52 17.83 7.04
C PHE A 45 -3.38 17.54 8.53
N ASN A 46 -2.33 16.82 8.95
CA ASN A 46 -2.14 16.48 10.36
C ASN A 46 -2.08 17.73 11.25
N GLU A 47 -1.37 18.77 10.80
CA GLU A 47 -1.22 20.01 11.56
C GLU A 47 -2.41 20.94 11.41
N PHE A 48 -2.89 21.16 10.18
CA PHE A 48 -3.86 22.22 9.89
C PHE A 48 -5.29 21.72 9.69
N LYS A 49 -5.53 20.40 9.72
CA LYS A 49 -6.85 19.78 9.62
C LYS A 49 -7.70 20.34 8.47
N GLY A 50 -7.08 20.43 7.28
CA GLY A 50 -7.66 20.95 6.03
C GLY A 50 -7.78 22.48 5.93
N GLN A 51 -7.47 23.24 6.98
CA GLN A 51 -7.62 24.69 6.98
C GLN A 51 -6.59 25.40 6.09
N ALA A 52 -5.39 24.82 5.94
CA ALA A 52 -4.38 25.34 5.02
C ALA A 52 -4.87 25.24 3.57
N ASP A 53 -5.38 24.06 3.16
CA ASP A 53 -5.96 23.83 1.84
C ASP A 53 -7.10 24.80 1.53
N LEU A 54 -8.00 24.99 2.50
CA LEU A 54 -9.13 25.89 2.36
C LEU A 54 -8.72 27.32 2.03
N GLU A 55 -7.63 27.82 2.62
CA GLU A 55 -7.17 29.19 2.36
C GLU A 55 -6.77 29.36 0.88
N PHE A 56 -6.13 28.35 0.30
CA PHE A 56 -5.80 28.34 -1.13
C PHE A 56 -7.02 28.10 -2.01
N MET A 57 -7.97 27.25 -1.61
CA MET A 57 -9.23 27.08 -2.35
C MET A 57 -10.03 28.39 -2.38
N ASN A 58 -10.06 29.12 -1.26
CA ASN A 58 -10.66 30.44 -1.18
C ASN A 58 -9.93 31.47 -2.06
N LEU A 59 -8.59 31.47 -2.05
CA LEU A 59 -7.77 32.31 -2.93
C LEU A 59 -8.03 32.02 -4.41
N MET A 60 -8.13 30.73 -4.76
CA MET A 60 -8.49 30.25 -6.09
C MET A 60 -9.98 30.36 -6.38
N LYS A 61 -10.81 30.89 -5.48
CA LYS A 61 -12.25 31.11 -5.69
C LYS A 61 -12.95 29.88 -6.27
N TYR A 62 -12.84 28.72 -5.63
CA TYR A 62 -13.61 27.53 -6.07
C TYR A 62 -15.10 27.87 -6.20
N ASP A 63 -15.78 27.25 -7.14
CA ASP A 63 -17.21 27.50 -7.40
C ASP A 63 -18.11 26.52 -6.67
N VAL A 64 -17.62 25.29 -6.48
CA VAL A 64 -18.27 24.19 -5.77
C VAL A 64 -17.25 23.09 -5.46
N MET A 65 -17.49 22.35 -4.39
CA MET A 65 -16.78 21.12 -4.03
C MET A 65 -17.80 20.03 -3.67
N THR A 66 -17.52 18.76 -3.95
CA THR A 66 -18.19 17.63 -3.28
C THR A 66 -17.30 17.03 -2.19
N LEU A 67 -17.86 16.22 -1.30
CA LEU A 67 -17.09 15.52 -0.27
C LEU A 67 -16.64 14.18 -0.82
N GLY A 68 -15.37 13.85 -0.61
CA GLY A 68 -14.82 12.50 -0.71
C GLY A 68 -14.84 11.77 0.63
N ASN A 69 -14.26 10.57 0.65
CA ASN A 69 -14.22 9.76 1.86
C ASN A 69 -13.27 10.36 2.90
N HIS A 70 -12.14 10.94 2.49
CA HIS A 70 -11.13 11.45 3.44
C HIS A 70 -11.57 12.71 4.20
N GLU A 71 -12.63 13.39 3.74
CA GLU A 71 -13.24 14.48 4.51
C GLU A 71 -13.76 14.01 5.88
N PHE A 72 -14.03 12.70 6.04
CA PHE A 72 -14.57 12.10 7.27
C PHE A 72 -13.52 11.44 8.18
N ASP A 73 -12.22 11.49 7.84
CA ASP A 73 -11.16 10.73 8.53
C ASP A 73 -11.08 11.00 10.04
N LEU A 74 -11.36 12.24 10.45
CA LEU A 74 -11.24 12.65 11.85
C LEU A 74 -12.47 12.32 12.71
N GLY A 75 -13.54 11.76 12.12
CA GLY A 75 -14.83 11.58 12.80
C GLY A 75 -14.78 10.66 14.02
N SER A 76 -13.90 9.64 14.02
CA SER A 76 -13.71 8.74 15.17
C SER A 76 -12.84 9.34 16.28
N GLY A 77 -12.20 10.49 16.01
CA GLY A 77 -11.38 11.21 16.97
C GLY A 77 -12.19 11.91 18.05
N ALA A 78 -11.52 12.35 19.12
CA ALA A 78 -12.15 13.05 20.25
C ALA A 78 -12.92 14.34 19.85
N ASP A 79 -12.57 14.91 18.70
CA ASP A 79 -13.20 16.12 18.17
C ASP A 79 -14.32 15.84 17.16
N GLY A 80 -14.60 14.59 16.80
CA GLY A 80 -15.63 14.26 15.82
C GLY A 80 -15.40 14.96 14.48
N HIS A 81 -16.49 15.40 13.84
CA HIS A 81 -16.45 16.09 12.54
C HIS A 81 -16.24 17.61 12.67
N LYS A 82 -15.83 18.14 13.83
CA LYS A 82 -15.60 19.59 14.00
C LYS A 82 -14.67 20.20 12.97
N ALA A 83 -13.57 19.52 12.62
CA ALA A 83 -12.62 20.02 11.63
C ALA A 83 -13.26 20.17 10.24
N LEU A 84 -14.03 19.16 9.81
CA LEU A 84 -14.81 19.22 8.56
C LEU A 84 -15.88 20.32 8.65
N ALA A 85 -16.62 20.40 9.76
CA ALA A 85 -17.63 21.43 9.96
C ALA A 85 -17.03 22.85 9.92
N GLU A 86 -15.84 23.05 10.48
CA GLU A 86 -15.10 24.31 10.39
C GLU A 86 -14.61 24.61 8.97
N PHE A 87 -14.07 23.62 8.27
CA PHE A 87 -13.69 23.75 6.87
C PHE A 87 -14.88 24.24 6.04
N ILE A 88 -16.03 23.57 6.16
CA ILE A 88 -17.25 23.95 5.46
C ILE A 88 -17.63 25.36 5.86
N LYS A 89 -17.71 25.70 7.15
CA LYS A 89 -18.10 27.05 7.62
C LYS A 89 -17.22 28.17 7.08
N LYS A 90 -15.93 27.91 6.82
CA LYS A 90 -14.97 28.92 6.31
C LYS A 90 -14.81 28.89 4.78
N ALA A 91 -15.47 27.98 4.08
CA ALA A 91 -15.43 27.90 2.62
C ALA A 91 -16.20 29.07 1.98
N ASN A 92 -15.53 29.79 1.09
CA ASN A 92 -16.13 30.86 0.27
C ASN A 92 -16.88 30.31 -0.96
N PHE A 93 -17.34 29.07 -0.87
CA PHE A 93 -18.06 28.34 -1.89
C PHE A 93 -19.00 27.31 -1.24
N PRO A 94 -20.07 26.89 -1.93
CA PRO A 94 -20.96 25.84 -1.45
C PRO A 94 -20.34 24.45 -1.62
N ILE A 95 -20.71 23.53 -0.74
CA ILE A 95 -20.49 22.10 -0.91
C ILE A 95 -21.75 21.47 -1.51
N VAL A 96 -21.59 20.50 -2.42
CA VAL A 96 -22.69 19.67 -2.93
C VAL A 96 -22.54 18.23 -2.46
N SER A 97 -23.62 17.64 -1.96
CA SER A 97 -23.68 16.22 -1.58
C SER A 97 -25.13 15.78 -1.52
N SER A 98 -25.52 14.84 -2.39
CA SER A 98 -26.92 14.44 -2.59
C SER A 98 -27.26 13.07 -2.01
N ASN A 99 -26.28 12.20 -1.84
CA ASN A 99 -26.47 10.85 -1.31
C ASN A 99 -26.01 10.68 0.13
N VAL A 100 -25.61 11.74 0.83
CA VAL A 100 -25.13 11.69 2.22
C VAL A 100 -26.17 12.28 3.16
N ASP A 101 -26.47 11.57 4.24
CA ASP A 101 -27.35 12.02 5.32
C ASP A 101 -26.54 12.44 6.54
N PHE A 102 -26.55 13.75 6.80
CA PHE A 102 -25.89 14.40 7.94
C PHE A 102 -26.81 14.60 9.15
N SER A 103 -28.08 14.20 9.08
CA SER A 103 -29.11 14.60 10.05
C SER A 103 -28.84 14.12 11.48
N GLN A 104 -28.11 13.02 11.63
CA GLN A 104 -27.75 12.45 12.92
C GLN A 104 -26.39 12.94 13.46
N ASP A 105 -25.63 13.67 12.66
CA ASP A 105 -24.32 14.17 13.04
C ASP A 105 -24.41 15.54 13.73
N ASP A 106 -23.87 15.64 14.95
CA ASP A 106 -24.05 16.84 15.78
C ASP A 106 -23.28 18.07 15.26
N ASP A 107 -22.18 17.86 14.52
CA ASP A 107 -21.34 18.92 13.97
C ASP A 107 -21.83 19.39 12.58
N LEU A 108 -22.43 18.48 11.80
CA LEU A 108 -22.78 18.71 10.39
C LEU A 108 -24.29 18.95 10.14
N LYS A 109 -25.21 18.46 10.99
CA LYS A 109 -26.66 18.57 10.76
C LYS A 109 -27.17 20.00 10.52
N GLY A 110 -26.50 21.00 11.10
CA GLY A 110 -26.86 22.42 10.95
C GLY A 110 -26.31 23.09 9.68
N LEU A 111 -25.49 22.39 8.89
CA LEU A 111 -24.86 22.91 7.68
C LEU A 111 -25.51 22.39 6.40
N PHE A 112 -26.39 21.39 6.49
CA PHE A 112 -26.94 20.70 5.35
C PHE A 112 -28.34 21.17 4.96
N ASN A 113 -28.52 21.42 3.67
CA ASN A 113 -29.78 21.82 3.05
C ASN A 113 -30.18 20.80 1.97
N VAL A 114 -31.24 20.04 2.22
CA VAL A 114 -31.77 18.99 1.31
C VAL A 114 -32.37 19.50 0.00
N LYS A 115 -32.40 20.82 -0.25
CA LYS A 115 -33.07 21.42 -1.41
C LYS A 115 -32.05 21.94 -2.42
N ILE A 116 -32.43 21.86 -3.70
CA ILE A 116 -31.73 22.57 -4.77
C ILE A 116 -31.83 24.08 -4.51
N SER A 117 -30.68 24.78 -4.56
CA SER A 117 -30.64 26.24 -4.41
C SER A 117 -30.09 26.92 -5.66
N SER A 118 -30.78 27.97 -6.13
CA SER A 118 -30.26 28.90 -7.13
C SER A 118 -29.54 30.11 -6.51
N ASP A 119 -29.61 30.24 -5.18
CA ASP A 119 -28.93 31.25 -4.36
C ASP A 119 -28.13 30.52 -3.27
N ALA A 120 -27.30 29.56 -3.70
CA ALA A 120 -26.50 28.76 -2.80
C ALA A 120 -25.49 29.66 -2.08
N LYS A 121 -25.54 29.65 -0.75
CA LYS A 121 -24.64 30.43 0.08
C LYS A 121 -23.33 29.68 0.24
N ASN A 122 -22.27 30.45 0.42
CA ASN A 122 -21.01 29.94 0.96
C ASN A 122 -21.28 29.29 2.33
N SER A 123 -20.33 28.48 2.80
CA SER A 123 -20.36 27.94 4.16
C SER A 123 -21.47 26.91 4.45
N GLN A 124 -22.05 26.28 3.43
CA GLN A 124 -23.19 25.37 3.54
C GLN A 124 -23.08 24.19 2.56
N ILE A 125 -23.74 23.09 2.90
CA ILE A 125 -23.89 21.90 2.07
C ILE A 125 -25.29 21.92 1.44
N TYR A 126 -25.39 21.57 0.16
CA TYR A 126 -26.64 21.45 -0.59
C TYR A 126 -26.72 20.10 -1.31
N SER A 127 -27.93 19.52 -1.44
CA SER A 127 -28.09 18.35 -2.35
C SER A 127 -27.75 18.70 -3.80
N GLY A 128 -28.04 19.93 -4.22
CA GLY A 128 -27.58 20.47 -5.49
C GLY A 128 -27.76 21.98 -5.58
N ILE A 129 -27.12 22.58 -6.57
CA ILE A 129 -27.15 24.02 -6.81
C ILE A 129 -27.38 24.33 -8.29
N ILE A 130 -27.89 25.53 -8.58
CA ILE A 130 -28.02 26.04 -9.95
C ILE A 130 -27.10 27.25 -10.10
N LYS A 131 -26.17 27.18 -11.05
CA LYS A 131 -25.32 28.32 -11.45
C LYS A 131 -25.77 28.85 -12.81
N VAL A 132 -25.61 30.16 -13.02
CA VAL A 132 -25.79 30.77 -14.34
C VAL A 132 -24.43 30.96 -14.99
N VAL A 133 -24.17 30.21 -16.06
CA VAL A 133 -22.92 30.24 -16.82
C VAL A 133 -23.26 30.69 -18.24
N ASN A 134 -22.63 31.78 -18.70
CA ASN A 134 -22.91 32.37 -20.03
C ASN A 134 -24.40 32.61 -20.29
N GLY A 135 -25.16 33.02 -19.27
CA GLY A 135 -26.60 33.27 -19.36
C GLY A 135 -27.49 32.02 -19.39
N GLN A 136 -26.93 30.83 -19.16
CA GLN A 136 -27.66 29.56 -19.11
C GLN A 136 -27.61 28.95 -17.71
N LYS A 137 -28.70 28.30 -17.29
CA LYS A 137 -28.74 27.55 -16.03
C LYS A 137 -28.01 26.22 -16.19
N VAL A 138 -27.14 25.90 -15.23
CA VAL A 138 -26.43 24.64 -15.09
C VAL A 138 -26.67 24.11 -13.68
N GLY A 139 -27.17 22.88 -13.58
CA GLY A 139 -27.36 22.17 -12.32
C GLY A 139 -26.10 21.43 -11.93
N LEU A 140 -25.69 21.54 -10.66
CA LEU A 140 -24.56 20.82 -10.10
C LEU A 140 -25.01 20.07 -8.85
N PHE A 141 -24.71 18.78 -8.75
CA PHE A 141 -24.98 17.98 -7.56
C PHE A 141 -23.79 17.10 -7.21
N GLY A 142 -23.71 16.69 -5.95
CA GLY A 142 -22.58 15.95 -5.41
C GLY A 142 -22.92 14.49 -5.12
N LEU A 143 -21.96 13.59 -5.26
CA LEU A 143 -22.06 12.20 -4.78
C LEU A 143 -20.75 11.79 -4.09
N THR A 144 -20.87 11.10 -2.96
CA THR A 144 -19.75 10.55 -2.19
C THR A 144 -19.88 9.03 -2.13
N THR A 145 -18.79 8.29 -2.27
CA THR A 145 -18.81 6.82 -2.26
C THR A 145 -19.46 6.27 -0.99
N ALA A 146 -20.32 5.26 -1.15
CA ALA A 146 -20.90 4.53 -0.02
C ALA A 146 -19.86 3.67 0.71
N GLU A 147 -18.70 3.43 0.09
CA GLU A 147 -17.56 2.75 0.70
C GLU A 147 -16.98 3.54 1.89
N THR A 148 -17.23 4.85 1.97
CA THR A 148 -16.77 5.72 3.08
C THR A 148 -17.06 5.15 4.48
N LYS A 149 -18.14 4.36 4.64
CA LYS A 149 -18.47 3.67 5.91
C LYS A 149 -17.40 2.67 6.36
N ASP A 150 -16.65 2.11 5.41
CA ASP A 150 -15.67 1.05 5.60
C ASP A 150 -14.22 1.59 5.53
N ILE A 151 -13.99 2.72 4.84
CA ILE A 151 -12.64 3.26 4.54
C ILE A 151 -12.32 4.61 5.19
N SER A 152 -13.23 5.14 6.02
CA SER A 152 -13.01 6.36 6.79
C SER A 152 -13.77 6.29 8.12
N SER A 153 -14.03 7.42 8.77
CA SER A 153 -14.71 7.49 10.07
C SER A 153 -16.00 8.34 10.03
N PRO A 154 -17.01 7.98 9.22
CA PRO A 154 -18.22 8.80 9.09
C PRO A 154 -19.18 8.75 10.29
N GLU A 155 -18.96 7.86 11.28
CA GLU A 155 -19.77 7.76 12.50
C GLU A 155 -21.29 7.70 12.25
N LYS A 156 -22.03 8.77 12.56
CA LYS A 156 -23.49 8.87 12.39
C LYS A 156 -23.91 9.33 11.00
N VAL A 157 -22.98 9.71 10.14
CA VAL A 157 -23.23 10.08 8.75
C VAL A 157 -23.47 8.80 7.94
N THR A 158 -24.51 8.79 7.11
CA THR A 158 -24.85 7.60 6.29
C THR A 158 -24.90 7.91 4.81
N PHE A 159 -24.69 6.89 3.98
CA PHE A 159 -24.57 7.00 2.54
C PHE A 159 -25.68 6.18 1.87
N THR A 160 -26.45 6.84 1.01
CA THR A 160 -27.58 6.25 0.28
C THR A 160 -27.17 5.86 -1.14
N ASP A 161 -28.02 5.08 -1.81
CA ASP A 161 -27.79 4.62 -3.18
C ASP A 161 -27.53 5.80 -4.15
N TYR A 162 -26.31 5.83 -4.70
CA TYR A 162 -25.82 6.92 -5.55
C TYR A 162 -26.62 7.07 -6.85
N VAL A 163 -27.09 5.95 -7.45
CA VAL A 163 -27.87 5.96 -8.71
C VAL A 163 -29.24 6.60 -8.49
N LYS A 164 -29.93 6.21 -7.42
CA LYS A 164 -31.23 6.74 -7.05
C LYS A 164 -31.15 8.21 -6.64
N ALA A 165 -30.13 8.58 -5.86
CA ALA A 165 -29.87 9.97 -5.50
C ALA A 165 -29.62 10.82 -6.75
N ALA A 166 -28.76 10.35 -7.65
CA ALA A 166 -28.45 11.04 -8.91
C ALA A 166 -29.67 11.21 -9.83
N GLN A 167 -30.45 10.14 -10.04
CA GLN A 167 -31.66 10.25 -10.87
C GLN A 167 -32.67 11.23 -10.25
N THR A 168 -32.83 11.21 -8.92
CA THR A 168 -33.67 12.20 -8.21
C THR A 168 -33.20 13.62 -8.47
N MET A 169 -31.88 13.88 -8.40
CA MET A 169 -31.32 15.21 -8.66
C MET A 169 -31.54 15.67 -10.10
N VAL A 170 -31.32 14.79 -11.08
CA VAL A 170 -31.59 15.08 -12.49
C VAL A 170 -33.05 15.47 -12.70
N ASP A 171 -33.98 14.66 -12.17
CA ASP A 171 -35.42 14.91 -12.31
C ASP A 171 -35.83 16.25 -11.67
N GLU A 172 -35.28 16.58 -10.49
CA GLU A 172 -35.56 17.84 -9.80
C GLU A 172 -34.96 19.06 -10.51
N PHE A 173 -33.79 18.94 -11.16
CA PHE A 173 -33.26 19.99 -12.02
C PHE A 173 -34.14 20.22 -13.26
N GLN A 174 -34.57 19.14 -13.91
CA GLN A 174 -35.42 19.21 -15.09
C GLN A 174 -36.78 19.85 -14.79
N LYS A 175 -37.39 19.52 -13.63
CA LYS A 175 -38.63 20.19 -13.15
C LYS A 175 -38.46 21.70 -13.00
N GLN A 176 -37.24 22.19 -12.73
CA GLN A 176 -36.92 23.61 -12.63
C GLN A 176 -36.47 24.24 -13.96
N GLY A 177 -36.61 23.50 -15.06
CA GLY A 177 -36.23 23.94 -16.41
C GLY A 177 -34.72 23.97 -16.64
N VAL A 178 -33.94 23.24 -15.84
CA VAL A 178 -32.50 23.08 -16.03
C VAL A 178 -32.26 21.82 -16.86
N ASN A 179 -31.62 21.99 -18.01
CA ASN A 179 -31.34 20.90 -18.96
C ASN A 179 -29.85 20.64 -19.18
N LYS A 180 -29.00 21.21 -18.32
CA LYS A 180 -27.55 21.00 -18.30
C LYS A 180 -27.19 20.58 -16.89
N VAL A 181 -26.77 19.33 -16.70
CA VAL A 181 -26.54 18.73 -15.39
C VAL A 181 -25.12 18.18 -15.30
N ILE A 182 -24.39 18.66 -14.29
CA ILE A 182 -23.06 18.22 -13.93
C ILE A 182 -23.14 17.45 -12.60
N ALA A 183 -22.72 16.19 -12.60
CA ALA A 183 -22.46 15.45 -11.38
C ALA A 183 -21.00 15.70 -10.96
N VAL A 184 -20.78 16.14 -9.73
CA VAL A 184 -19.47 16.25 -9.10
C VAL A 184 -19.36 15.04 -8.17
N THR A 185 -18.47 14.11 -8.46
CA THR A 185 -18.51 12.77 -7.86
C THR A 185 -17.19 12.38 -7.23
N HIS A 186 -17.29 11.67 -6.11
CA HIS A 186 -16.19 11.00 -5.46
C HIS A 186 -16.52 9.50 -5.31
N LEU A 187 -16.70 8.83 -6.46
CA LEU A 187 -17.14 7.43 -6.58
C LEU A 187 -16.08 6.52 -7.22
N GLY A 188 -15.00 7.09 -7.76
CA GLY A 188 -14.03 6.35 -8.57
C GLY A 188 -14.45 6.23 -10.03
N TYR A 189 -13.48 6.21 -10.94
CA TYR A 189 -13.74 6.11 -12.38
C TYR A 189 -14.30 4.73 -12.76
N ASP A 190 -13.56 3.68 -12.43
CA ASP A 190 -13.85 2.27 -12.65
C ASP A 190 -13.54 1.40 -11.42
N ASP A 191 -13.74 1.97 -10.23
CA ASP A 191 -13.28 1.46 -8.94
C ASP A 191 -14.02 0.19 -8.45
N ASN A 192 -14.95 0.28 -7.49
CA ASN A 192 -15.62 -0.89 -6.95
C ASN A 192 -17.09 -1.01 -7.44
N PRO A 193 -17.39 -1.84 -8.46
CA PRO A 193 -18.75 -1.99 -8.96
C PRO A 193 -19.76 -2.54 -7.94
N ALA A 194 -19.31 -3.09 -6.81
CA ALA A 194 -20.18 -3.51 -5.71
C ALA A 194 -20.69 -2.32 -4.87
N TYR A 195 -19.94 -1.22 -4.82
CA TYR A 195 -20.31 0.01 -4.14
C TYR A 195 -20.78 1.04 -5.16
N ASP A 196 -19.85 1.62 -5.93
CA ASP A 196 -20.11 2.66 -6.92
C ASP A 196 -18.95 2.85 -7.91
N ASN A 197 -19.23 3.55 -9.02
CA ASN A 197 -18.24 4.19 -9.90
C ASN A 197 -18.91 5.07 -10.96
N ASP A 198 -18.13 5.97 -11.54
CA ASP A 198 -18.54 6.96 -12.52
C ASP A 198 -19.01 6.33 -13.84
N LEU A 199 -18.37 5.25 -14.32
CA LEU A 199 -18.80 4.55 -15.54
C LEU A 199 -20.20 3.95 -15.41
N GLN A 200 -20.47 3.29 -14.28
CA GLN A 200 -21.80 2.75 -13.99
C GLN A 200 -22.82 3.85 -13.76
N LEU A 201 -22.47 4.93 -13.06
CA LEU A 201 -23.35 6.09 -12.89
C LEU A 201 -23.76 6.65 -14.26
N ALA A 202 -22.79 6.88 -15.14
CA ALA A 202 -23.04 7.38 -16.49
C ALA A 202 -23.93 6.45 -17.31
N ALA A 203 -23.75 5.13 -17.20
CA ALA A 203 -24.56 4.15 -17.91
C ALA A 203 -25.98 3.99 -17.34
N LYS A 204 -26.15 4.11 -16.02
CA LYS A 204 -27.43 3.88 -15.32
C LYS A 204 -28.33 5.12 -15.27
N VAL A 205 -27.76 6.32 -15.17
CA VAL A 205 -28.52 7.56 -14.96
C VAL A 205 -28.66 8.33 -16.28
N THR A 206 -29.90 8.64 -16.64
CA THR A 206 -30.21 9.43 -17.85
C THR A 206 -30.32 10.89 -17.48
N GLY A 207 -29.74 11.78 -18.29
CA GLY A 207 -29.81 13.24 -18.11
C GLY A 207 -28.66 13.88 -17.34
N ILE A 208 -27.62 13.10 -16.97
CA ILE A 208 -26.31 13.65 -16.60
C ILE A 208 -25.52 13.91 -17.88
N ASP A 209 -25.04 15.14 -18.05
CA ASP A 209 -24.25 15.52 -19.22
C ASP A 209 -22.75 15.41 -18.99
N VAL A 210 -22.30 15.77 -17.78
CA VAL A 210 -20.89 15.76 -17.39
C VAL A 210 -20.76 15.14 -16.00
N ILE A 211 -19.76 14.28 -15.84
CA ILE A 211 -19.26 13.79 -14.55
C ILE A 211 -17.85 14.34 -14.35
N VAL A 212 -17.65 15.06 -13.25
CA VAL A 212 -16.34 15.50 -12.78
C VAL A 212 -16.01 14.65 -11.55
N GLY A 213 -15.16 13.64 -11.74
CA GLY A 213 -14.91 12.58 -10.75
C GLY A 213 -13.60 12.71 -9.96
N GLY A 214 -13.47 11.88 -8.93
CA GLY A 214 -12.27 11.66 -8.10
C GLY A 214 -12.16 10.21 -7.55
N HIS A 215 -11.54 10.02 -6.39
CA HIS A 215 -11.38 8.79 -5.61
C HIS A 215 -10.35 7.79 -6.15
N SER A 216 -10.52 7.36 -7.41
CA SER A 216 -9.68 6.31 -8.01
C SER A 216 -8.29 6.77 -8.45
N HIS A 217 -7.99 8.07 -8.29
CA HIS A 217 -6.79 8.73 -8.77
C HIS A 217 -6.54 8.50 -10.28
N THR A 218 -7.59 8.39 -11.08
CA THR A 218 -7.43 8.03 -12.49
C THR A 218 -6.91 9.22 -13.31
N LYS A 219 -5.81 9.01 -14.04
CA LYS A 219 -5.29 9.98 -15.00
C LYS A 219 -6.02 9.85 -16.35
N LEU A 220 -7.08 10.63 -16.54
CA LEU A 220 -7.76 10.73 -17.83
C LEU A 220 -7.09 11.78 -18.72
N GLU A 221 -6.13 11.37 -19.55
CA GLU A 221 -5.44 12.25 -20.52
C GLU A 221 -6.43 12.94 -21.49
N LYS A 222 -7.59 12.32 -21.73
CA LYS A 222 -8.70 12.88 -22.52
C LYS A 222 -10.04 12.54 -21.86
N PRO A 223 -11.09 13.36 -22.07
CA PRO A 223 -12.42 13.03 -21.58
C PRO A 223 -12.94 11.71 -22.16
N VAL A 224 -13.62 10.93 -21.32
CA VAL A 224 -14.27 9.66 -21.70
C VAL A 224 -15.74 9.91 -21.98
N VAL A 225 -16.31 9.26 -22.99
CA VAL A 225 -17.73 9.42 -23.37
C VAL A 225 -18.48 8.12 -23.18
N VAL A 226 -19.53 8.16 -22.37
CA VAL A 226 -20.49 7.08 -22.21
C VAL A 226 -21.79 7.46 -22.91
N ASN A 227 -22.08 6.78 -24.02
CA ASN A 227 -23.27 7.03 -24.85
C ASN A 227 -24.17 5.80 -25.00
N LYS A 228 -23.99 4.81 -24.13
CA LYS A 228 -24.80 3.60 -24.04
C LYS A 228 -25.19 3.32 -22.60
N ASP A 229 -26.37 2.74 -22.42
CA ASP A 229 -26.80 2.19 -21.14
C ASP A 229 -26.16 0.79 -20.89
N LEU A 230 -26.46 0.19 -19.73
CA LEU A 230 -25.96 -1.14 -19.36
C LEU A 230 -26.39 -2.27 -20.33
N ASN A 231 -27.44 -2.06 -21.11
CA ASN A 231 -27.92 -3.01 -22.12
C ASN A 231 -27.33 -2.73 -23.51
N GLY A 232 -26.40 -1.76 -23.61
CA GLY A 232 -25.79 -1.35 -24.87
C GLY A 232 -26.68 -0.47 -25.75
N LYS A 233 -27.84 -0.03 -25.27
CA LYS A 233 -28.75 0.86 -26.02
C LYS A 233 -28.20 2.28 -25.99
N ALA A 234 -28.21 2.94 -27.15
CA ALA A 234 -27.75 4.31 -27.27
C ALA A 234 -28.56 5.27 -26.37
N LYS A 235 -27.85 6.20 -25.74
CA LYS A 235 -28.39 7.32 -24.96
C LYS A 235 -27.65 8.62 -25.28
N ASP A 236 -28.14 9.73 -24.75
CA ASP A 236 -27.41 11.00 -24.82
C ASP A 236 -26.03 10.86 -24.13
N PRO A 237 -24.97 11.45 -24.70
CA PRO A 237 -23.61 11.27 -24.22
C PRO A 237 -23.40 11.93 -22.85
N THR A 238 -22.80 11.17 -21.93
CA THR A 238 -22.24 11.68 -20.67
C THR A 238 -20.72 11.73 -20.80
N VAL A 239 -20.12 12.89 -20.53
CA VAL A 239 -18.67 13.11 -20.59
C VAL A 239 -18.06 13.00 -19.19
N ILE A 240 -17.03 12.18 -19.01
CA ILE A 240 -16.36 11.95 -17.74
C ILE A 240 -14.93 12.53 -17.79
N VAL A 241 -14.54 13.24 -16.74
CA VAL A 241 -13.19 13.76 -16.54
C VAL A 241 -12.69 13.54 -15.11
N GLN A 242 -11.39 13.26 -14.96
CA GLN A 242 -10.64 13.21 -13.70
C GLN A 242 -9.24 13.79 -13.95
N ALA A 243 -8.61 14.36 -12.92
CA ALA A 243 -7.34 15.09 -13.02
C ALA A 243 -6.21 14.42 -12.23
N TYR A 244 -6.15 13.07 -12.24
CA TYR A 244 -5.16 12.30 -11.51
C TYR A 244 -5.23 12.54 -10.00
N GLN A 245 -4.11 12.86 -9.33
CA GLN A 245 -4.02 13.04 -7.87
C GLN A 245 -3.00 14.13 -7.50
N TYR A 246 -2.99 14.49 -6.21
CA TYR A 246 -1.92 15.24 -5.52
C TYR A 246 -1.56 16.59 -6.13
N SER A 247 -2.54 17.24 -6.76
CA SER A 247 -2.34 18.53 -7.45
C SER A 247 -1.30 18.48 -8.56
N GLU A 248 -1.01 17.32 -9.15
CA GLU A 248 -0.09 17.22 -10.29
C GLU A 248 -0.65 17.90 -11.54
N PHE A 249 -1.97 17.85 -11.71
CA PHE A 249 -2.68 18.42 -12.85
C PHE A 249 -3.86 19.28 -12.43
N LEU A 250 -4.12 20.33 -13.22
CA LEU A 250 -5.40 21.02 -13.25
C LEU A 250 -6.17 20.52 -14.48
N GLY A 251 -7.30 19.86 -14.26
CA GLY A 251 -8.16 19.39 -15.34
C GLY A 251 -8.95 20.52 -15.98
N THR A 252 -9.11 20.47 -17.30
CA THR A 252 -9.95 21.40 -18.04
C THR A 252 -10.91 20.64 -18.95
N LEU A 253 -12.10 21.20 -19.13
CA LEU A 253 -13.12 20.68 -20.01
C LEU A 253 -13.93 21.86 -20.56
N ASP A 254 -13.89 22.03 -21.87
CA ASP A 254 -14.84 22.81 -22.64
C ASP A 254 -15.95 21.89 -23.13
N VAL A 255 -17.20 22.31 -22.98
CA VAL A 255 -18.38 21.56 -23.44
C VAL A 255 -19.29 22.48 -24.22
N GLU A 256 -19.68 22.05 -25.42
CA GLU A 256 -20.73 22.69 -26.22
C GLU A 256 -22.03 21.88 -26.09
N PHE A 257 -23.11 22.58 -25.81
CA PHE A 257 -24.45 22.03 -25.68
C PHE A 257 -25.34 22.51 -26.82
N ASP A 258 -26.24 21.64 -27.29
CA ASP A 258 -27.33 22.09 -28.16
C ASP A 258 -28.46 22.79 -27.38
N LYS A 259 -29.49 23.25 -28.09
CA LYS A 259 -30.63 23.94 -27.49
C LYS A 259 -31.46 23.07 -26.52
N TYR A 260 -31.33 21.74 -26.60
CA TYR A 260 -31.99 20.79 -25.71
C TYR A 260 -31.13 20.45 -24.49
N GLY A 261 -29.88 20.93 -24.44
CA GLY A 261 -28.95 20.69 -23.34
C GLY A 261 -28.09 19.45 -23.54
N ARG A 262 -28.08 18.84 -24.73
CA ARG A 262 -27.25 17.66 -25.01
C ARG A 262 -25.83 18.06 -25.39
N VAL A 263 -24.84 17.32 -24.93
CA VAL A 263 -23.43 17.54 -25.32
C VAL A 263 -23.24 17.21 -26.81
N VAL A 264 -22.75 18.17 -27.58
CA VAL A 264 -22.45 18.01 -29.02
C VAL A 264 -20.96 18.10 -29.35
N LYS A 265 -20.17 18.75 -28.49
CA LYS A 265 -18.71 18.74 -28.55
C LYS A 265 -18.12 18.86 -27.15
N HIS A 266 -16.93 18.30 -26.98
CA HIS A 266 -16.13 18.48 -25.79
C HIS A 266 -14.64 18.51 -26.14
N ALA A 267 -13.86 19.25 -25.37
CA ALA A 267 -12.41 19.26 -25.44
C ALA A 267 -11.86 19.40 -24.01
N GLY A 268 -11.05 18.44 -23.58
CA GLY A 268 -10.44 18.48 -22.25
C GLY A 268 -8.97 18.11 -22.32
N GLU A 269 -8.21 18.68 -21.40
CA GLU A 269 -6.77 18.48 -21.26
C GLU A 269 -6.36 18.61 -19.79
N LEU A 270 -5.23 17.99 -19.45
CA LEU A 270 -4.58 18.10 -18.15
C LEU A 270 -3.44 19.12 -18.23
N ILE A 271 -3.58 20.22 -17.49
CA ILE A 271 -2.51 21.21 -17.37
C ILE A 271 -1.56 20.74 -16.26
N SER A 272 -0.32 20.41 -16.59
CA SER A 272 0.70 20.07 -15.58
C SER A 272 0.97 21.27 -14.67
N VAL A 273 0.70 21.12 -13.38
CA VAL A 273 0.93 22.16 -12.36
C VAL A 273 2.43 22.37 -12.18
N ASN A 274 3.23 21.29 -12.21
CA ASN A 274 4.69 21.35 -12.05
C ASN A 274 5.38 22.23 -13.11
N ALA A 275 4.79 22.37 -14.29
CA ALA A 275 5.31 23.20 -15.38
C ALA A 275 5.01 24.71 -15.22
N LYS A 276 4.22 25.11 -14.21
CA LYS A 276 3.87 26.52 -13.98
C LYS A 276 4.87 27.21 -13.07
N GLN A 277 4.96 28.53 -13.21
CA GLN A 277 5.66 29.38 -12.24
C GLN A 277 4.80 29.57 -11.00
N GLU A 278 5.43 29.76 -9.85
CA GLU A 278 4.73 30.05 -8.61
C GLU A 278 4.09 31.43 -8.64
N ASP A 279 2.83 31.51 -8.19
CA ASP A 279 2.17 32.78 -7.92
C ASP A 279 2.75 33.40 -6.64
N ALA A 280 3.19 34.67 -6.72
CA ALA A 280 3.93 35.30 -5.62
C ALA A 280 3.10 35.47 -4.33
N GLU A 281 1.81 35.80 -4.46
CA GLU A 281 0.88 35.92 -3.32
C GLU A 281 0.66 34.56 -2.67
N ALA A 282 0.38 33.53 -3.48
CA ALA A 282 0.22 32.17 -2.98
C ALA A 282 1.51 31.60 -2.37
N ALA A 283 2.69 31.88 -2.92
CA ALA A 283 3.96 31.42 -2.38
C ALA A 283 4.25 32.07 -1.01
N GLN A 284 3.95 33.36 -0.85
CA GLN A 284 4.06 34.04 0.44
C GLN A 284 3.08 33.44 1.46
N LEU A 285 1.85 33.13 1.04
CA LEU A 285 0.88 32.48 1.89
C LEU A 285 1.30 31.05 2.27
N LEU A 286 1.84 30.29 1.32
CA LEU A 286 2.34 28.92 1.56
C LEU A 286 3.46 28.92 2.59
N LYS A 287 4.33 29.93 2.56
CA LYS A 287 5.44 30.04 3.51
C LYS A 287 4.99 29.95 4.97
N LYS A 288 3.86 30.55 5.33
CA LYS A 288 3.26 30.47 6.68
C LYS A 288 3.03 29.02 7.13
N TYR A 289 2.57 28.17 6.21
CA TYR A 289 2.26 26.77 6.47
C TYR A 289 3.51 25.89 6.34
N SER A 290 4.29 26.07 5.27
CA SER A 290 5.48 25.26 5.00
C SER A 290 6.57 25.45 6.06
N ASP A 291 6.72 26.64 6.64
CA ASP A 291 7.67 26.89 7.74
C ASP A 291 7.32 26.01 8.96
N LYS A 292 6.02 25.87 9.29
CA LYS A 292 5.56 25.01 10.38
C LYS A 292 5.72 23.53 10.04
N ILE A 293 5.45 23.13 8.80
CA ILE A 293 5.70 21.75 8.36
C ILE A 293 7.18 21.41 8.45
N LYS A 294 8.07 22.35 8.11
CA LYS A 294 9.51 22.17 8.27
C LYS A 294 9.87 21.96 9.75
N GLU A 295 9.33 22.77 10.66
CA GLU A 295 9.52 22.60 12.10
C GLU A 295 9.03 21.22 12.57
N LEU A 296 7.86 20.76 12.10
CA LEU A 296 7.32 19.44 12.44
C LEU A 296 8.20 18.29 11.93
N LYS A 297 8.76 18.42 10.73
CA LYS A 297 9.71 17.43 10.19
C LYS A 297 10.98 17.33 11.05
N GLU A 298 11.36 18.39 11.74
CA GLU A 298 12.52 18.42 12.65
C GLU A 298 12.18 17.86 14.05
N GLN A 299 10.90 17.64 14.38
CA GLN A 299 10.51 17.10 15.68
C GLN A 299 11.02 15.66 15.87
N PRO A 300 11.56 15.34 17.05
CA PRO A 300 11.96 13.98 17.37
C PRO A 300 10.73 13.09 17.54
N THR A 301 10.82 11.83 17.10
CA THR A 301 9.79 10.81 17.37
C THR A 301 9.80 10.34 18.84
N GLY A 302 10.84 10.72 19.60
CA GLY A 302 11.11 10.20 20.94
C GLY A 302 12.00 8.95 20.95
N ALA A 303 12.36 8.42 19.78
CA ALA A 303 13.25 7.28 19.65
C ALA A 303 14.63 7.65 19.10
N THR A 304 15.61 6.80 19.40
CA THR A 304 16.98 6.90 18.90
C THR A 304 17.36 5.63 18.16
N ALA A 305 17.83 5.76 16.92
CA ALA A 305 18.45 4.67 16.18
C ALA A 305 19.85 4.42 16.73
N VAL A 306 20.09 3.24 17.30
CA VAL A 306 21.39 2.86 17.88
C VAL A 306 22.47 2.79 16.79
N LYS A 307 22.07 2.38 15.59
CA LYS A 307 22.86 2.36 14.35
C LYS A 307 22.00 2.90 13.20
N ALA A 308 22.63 3.33 12.11
CA ALA A 308 21.90 3.71 10.92
C ALA A 308 21.09 2.50 10.38
N LEU A 309 19.83 2.74 10.04
CA LEU A 309 18.97 1.77 9.37
C LEU A 309 19.03 2.07 7.88
N GLU A 310 19.92 1.38 7.19
CA GLU A 310 20.23 1.68 5.79
C GLU A 310 19.08 1.27 4.84
N ASN A 311 19.02 1.95 3.70
CA ASN A 311 18.25 1.55 2.53
C ASN A 311 19.23 1.18 1.40
N PRO A 312 19.87 0.01 1.48
CA PRO A 312 20.95 -0.35 0.58
C PRO A 312 20.41 -0.65 -0.83
N ARG A 313 21.25 -0.40 -1.83
CA ARG A 313 21.05 -0.81 -3.23
C ARG A 313 22.26 -1.60 -3.68
N SER A 314 22.02 -2.67 -4.44
CA SER A 314 23.10 -3.51 -4.93
C SER A 314 24.01 -2.70 -5.86
N ASN A 315 25.31 -2.89 -5.70
CA ASN A 315 26.34 -2.20 -6.45
C ASN A 315 27.58 -3.10 -6.56
N ALA A 316 28.67 -2.58 -7.14
CA ALA A 316 29.89 -3.36 -7.36
C ALA A 316 30.56 -3.87 -6.07
N GLU A 317 30.30 -3.23 -4.93
CA GLU A 317 30.95 -3.51 -3.64
C GLU A 317 30.06 -4.33 -2.69
N SER A 318 28.74 -4.31 -2.89
CA SER A 318 27.78 -5.05 -2.05
C SER A 318 26.57 -5.51 -2.86
N ASN A 319 26.21 -6.78 -2.68
CA ASN A 319 25.00 -7.36 -3.25
C ASN A 319 23.77 -7.20 -2.34
N VAL A 320 23.90 -6.52 -1.20
CA VAL A 320 22.78 -6.27 -0.29
C VAL A 320 21.89 -5.17 -0.86
N SER A 321 20.59 -5.44 -0.96
CA SER A 321 19.60 -4.44 -1.35
C SER A 321 18.30 -4.62 -0.59
N VAL A 322 17.63 -3.51 -0.28
CA VAL A 322 16.22 -3.52 0.18
C VAL A 322 15.28 -4.20 -0.83
N ARG A 323 15.74 -4.37 -2.08
CA ARG A 323 14.97 -4.94 -3.20
C ARG A 323 15.34 -6.38 -3.54
N SER A 324 16.18 -7.02 -2.73
CA SER A 324 16.56 -8.43 -2.92
C SER A 324 16.95 -9.14 -1.63
N ASN A 325 17.03 -8.45 -0.49
CA ASN A 325 17.47 -9.01 0.78
C ASN A 325 16.60 -8.50 1.93
N GLU A 326 16.47 -9.30 2.98
CA GLU A 326 15.96 -8.82 4.26
C GLU A 326 16.85 -7.68 4.80
N THR A 327 16.23 -6.63 5.35
CA THR A 327 16.94 -5.49 5.95
C THR A 327 16.35 -5.15 7.31
N PRO A 328 17.14 -4.60 8.25
CA PRO A 328 16.61 -4.15 9.55
C PRO A 328 15.49 -3.10 9.40
N LEU A 329 15.58 -2.22 8.40
CA LEU A 329 14.56 -1.22 8.12
C LEU A 329 13.26 -1.85 7.60
N GLY A 330 13.37 -2.83 6.69
CA GLY A 330 12.21 -3.59 6.24
C GLY A 330 11.50 -4.29 7.39
N ASN A 331 12.27 -4.91 8.30
CA ASN A 331 11.74 -5.55 9.50
C ASN A 331 11.00 -4.54 10.39
N LEU A 332 11.62 -3.40 10.71
CA LEU A 332 11.00 -2.32 11.49
C LEU A 332 9.63 -1.90 10.96
N ILE A 333 9.54 -1.71 9.64
CA ILE A 333 8.32 -1.27 8.98
C ILE A 333 7.25 -2.35 9.11
N THR A 334 7.58 -3.60 8.76
CA THR A 334 6.62 -4.69 8.83
C THR A 334 6.19 -5.04 10.25
N ASP A 335 7.05 -4.84 11.25
CA ASP A 335 6.69 -5.00 12.67
C ASP A 335 5.64 -3.97 13.08
N GLY A 336 5.85 -2.69 12.74
CA GLY A 336 4.86 -1.65 12.96
C GLY A 336 3.54 -1.91 12.22
N MET A 337 3.61 -2.41 10.98
CA MET A 337 2.42 -2.80 10.22
C MET A 337 1.64 -3.93 10.91
N LEU A 338 2.33 -4.99 11.33
CA LEU A 338 1.70 -6.14 11.99
C LEU A 338 1.09 -5.76 13.33
N ASP A 339 1.84 -5.03 14.17
CA ASP A 339 1.38 -4.58 15.48
C ASP A 339 0.11 -3.73 15.36
N LYS A 340 0.11 -2.77 14.42
CA LYS A 340 -1.04 -1.90 14.20
C LYS A 340 -2.23 -2.65 13.62
N ALA A 341 -2.02 -3.52 12.63
CA ALA A 341 -3.09 -4.31 12.05
C ALA A 341 -3.78 -5.19 13.11
N LYS A 342 -3.01 -5.78 14.04
CA LYS A 342 -3.52 -6.59 15.15
C LYS A 342 -4.41 -5.83 16.14
N VAL A 343 -4.30 -4.50 16.21
CA VAL A 343 -5.21 -3.65 17.01
C VAL A 343 -6.63 -3.70 16.42
N TYR A 344 -6.76 -3.74 15.09
CA TYR A 344 -8.05 -3.72 14.38
C TYR A 344 -8.57 -5.13 14.11
N ASN A 345 -7.67 -6.06 13.79
CA ASN A 345 -8.01 -7.45 13.55
C ASN A 345 -6.94 -8.37 14.15
N LYS A 346 -7.29 -9.02 15.27
CA LYS A 346 -6.39 -9.92 16.01
C LYS A 346 -6.01 -11.18 15.22
N ASP A 347 -6.75 -11.51 14.18
CA ASP A 347 -6.50 -12.68 13.33
C ASP A 347 -5.42 -12.42 12.27
N VAL A 348 -4.88 -11.18 12.19
CA VAL A 348 -3.77 -10.85 11.29
C VAL A 348 -2.51 -11.60 11.73
N VAL A 349 -2.04 -12.53 10.89
CA VAL A 349 -0.89 -13.40 11.21
C VAL A 349 0.44 -12.85 10.72
N MET A 350 0.44 -12.08 9.63
CA MET A 350 1.66 -11.59 8.99
C MET A 350 1.44 -10.21 8.35
N ALA A 351 2.50 -9.43 8.22
CA ALA A 351 2.49 -8.19 7.45
C ALA A 351 3.65 -8.18 6.46
N PHE A 352 3.45 -7.57 5.28
CA PHE A 352 4.50 -7.43 4.29
C PHE A 352 4.54 -6.05 3.64
N GLN A 353 5.74 -5.65 3.21
CA GLN A 353 6.03 -4.35 2.62
C GLN A 353 6.96 -4.55 1.41
N ASN A 354 6.55 -4.04 0.24
CA ASN A 354 7.42 -4.05 -0.94
C ASN A 354 8.61 -3.09 -0.75
N GLY A 355 9.82 -3.55 -1.07
CA GLY A 355 11.07 -2.79 -0.94
C GLY A 355 11.12 -1.55 -1.84
N GLY A 356 10.33 -1.52 -2.90
CA GLY A 356 10.09 -0.35 -3.76
C GLY A 356 9.41 0.81 -3.01
N GLY A 357 8.61 0.50 -1.99
CA GLY A 357 7.97 1.46 -1.10
C GLY A 357 8.91 2.09 -0.06
N ILE A 358 10.06 1.47 0.21
CA ILE A 358 11.07 1.96 1.17
C ILE A 358 12.05 2.88 0.44
N ARG A 359 12.00 4.19 0.73
CA ARG A 359 12.62 5.22 -0.14
C ARG A 359 13.90 5.85 0.39
N ALA A 360 14.14 5.74 1.69
CA ALA A 360 15.35 6.23 2.33
C ALA A 360 15.70 5.38 3.55
N GLY A 361 16.91 5.57 4.08
CA GLY A 361 17.31 5.04 5.38
C GLY A 361 17.02 6.02 6.52
N ILE A 362 17.26 5.58 7.76
CA ILE A 362 17.22 6.42 8.96
C ILE A 362 18.64 6.53 9.51
N ASN A 363 19.09 7.75 9.81
CA ASN A 363 20.44 7.96 10.31
C ASN A 363 20.59 7.45 11.75
N GLN A 364 21.82 7.16 12.16
CA GLN A 364 22.12 6.91 13.57
C GLN A 364 21.84 8.17 14.39
N GLY A 365 21.23 8.00 15.58
CA GLY A 365 20.90 9.09 16.48
C GLY A 365 19.39 9.31 16.64
N PRO A 366 18.97 10.47 17.17
CA PRO A 366 17.56 10.79 17.35
C PRO A 366 16.81 10.74 16.02
N ILE A 367 15.72 9.98 15.97
CA ILE A 367 14.93 9.82 14.75
C ILE A 367 13.92 10.96 14.68
N THR A 368 13.86 11.64 13.54
CA THR A 368 12.91 12.73 13.30
C THR A 368 11.67 12.27 12.53
N VAL A 369 10.56 13.01 12.67
CA VAL A 369 9.35 12.77 11.87
C VAL A 369 9.64 12.91 10.37
N GLY A 370 10.50 13.86 9.99
CA GLY A 370 10.91 14.06 8.61
C GLY A 370 11.64 12.87 8.01
N GLU A 371 12.51 12.20 8.78
CA GLU A 371 13.15 10.96 8.35
C GLU A 371 12.12 9.86 8.11
N VAL A 372 11.18 9.64 9.05
CA VAL A 372 10.12 8.63 8.91
C VAL A 372 9.29 8.83 7.65
N ILE A 373 8.87 10.07 7.37
CA ILE A 373 8.14 10.41 6.13
C ILE A 373 9.01 10.17 4.90
N THR A 374 10.31 10.46 4.98
CA THR A 374 11.23 10.25 3.85
C THR A 374 11.44 8.76 3.56
N VAL A 375 11.31 7.89 4.57
CA VAL A 375 11.30 6.43 4.39
C VAL A 375 10.05 5.96 3.63
N LEU A 376 8.86 6.44 4.02
CA LEU A 376 7.55 6.08 3.43
C LEU A 376 6.82 7.34 2.89
N PRO A 377 7.25 7.90 1.74
CA PRO A 377 6.81 9.22 1.30
C PRO A 377 5.54 9.21 0.45
N PHE A 378 4.97 8.05 0.16
CA PHE A 378 3.84 7.92 -0.75
C PHE A 378 2.50 8.12 -0.07
N GLY A 379 2.46 8.15 1.27
CA GLY A 379 1.22 8.26 2.02
C GLY A 379 0.28 7.10 1.74
N ASN A 380 0.82 5.87 1.62
CA ASN A 380 -0.05 4.71 1.50
C ASN A 380 -0.78 4.50 2.82
N THR A 381 -1.90 3.80 2.74
CA THR A 381 -2.64 3.32 3.90
C THR A 381 -2.29 1.86 4.20
N LEU A 382 -2.47 1.46 5.46
CA LEU A 382 -2.39 0.07 5.91
C LEU A 382 -3.68 -0.67 5.55
N ALA A 383 -3.59 -1.71 4.74
CA ALA A 383 -4.70 -2.58 4.38
C ALA A 383 -4.54 -3.97 4.99
N THR A 384 -5.66 -4.61 5.33
CA THR A 384 -5.71 -6.04 5.67
C THR A 384 -6.40 -6.83 4.57
N MET A 385 -5.94 -8.04 4.30
CA MET A 385 -6.46 -8.90 3.23
C MET A 385 -6.68 -10.32 3.73
N LYS A 386 -7.73 -10.98 3.24
CA LYS A 386 -7.94 -12.43 3.40
C LYS A 386 -7.41 -13.16 2.18
N LEU A 387 -6.40 -14.00 2.36
CA LEU A 387 -5.74 -14.77 1.30
C LEU A 387 -5.67 -16.24 1.68
N THR A 388 -5.85 -17.12 0.71
CA THR A 388 -5.56 -18.55 0.89
C THR A 388 -4.06 -18.80 0.97
N GLY A 389 -3.63 -19.92 1.55
CA GLY A 389 -2.20 -20.29 1.56
C GLY A 389 -1.61 -20.40 0.15
N ALA A 390 -2.39 -20.88 -0.82
CA ALA A 390 -1.97 -20.92 -2.23
C ALA A 390 -1.73 -19.51 -2.80
N GLU A 391 -2.60 -18.55 -2.47
CA GLU A 391 -2.44 -17.15 -2.87
C GLU A 391 -1.23 -16.48 -2.20
N LEU A 392 -0.96 -16.81 -0.93
CA LEU A 392 0.26 -16.36 -0.24
C LEU A 392 1.53 -16.89 -0.91
N LYS A 393 1.57 -18.19 -1.26
CA LYS A 393 2.69 -18.75 -2.02
C LYS A 393 2.89 -18.03 -3.36
N ALA A 394 1.82 -17.85 -4.13
CA ALA A 394 1.90 -17.14 -5.40
C ALA A 394 2.31 -15.67 -5.25
N THR A 395 1.94 -15.03 -4.14
CA THR A 395 2.41 -13.69 -3.77
C THR A 395 3.93 -13.70 -3.56
N PHE A 396 4.46 -14.60 -2.73
CA PHE A 396 5.91 -14.68 -2.52
C PHE A 396 6.69 -15.16 -3.76
N GLU A 397 6.11 -15.99 -4.63
CA GLU A 397 6.71 -16.30 -5.95
C GLU A 397 6.92 -15.02 -6.78
N THR A 398 5.93 -14.13 -6.77
CA THR A 398 6.02 -12.83 -7.45
C THR A 398 7.10 -11.93 -6.83
N SER A 399 7.26 -11.96 -5.51
CA SER A 399 8.33 -11.25 -4.78
C SER A 399 9.72 -11.68 -5.28
N PHE A 400 9.93 -12.99 -5.43
CA PHE A 400 11.23 -13.58 -5.76
C PHE A 400 11.50 -13.69 -7.27
N LYS A 401 10.59 -13.27 -8.15
CA LYS A 401 10.67 -13.50 -9.62
C LYS A 401 11.95 -12.99 -10.28
N GLU A 402 12.48 -11.85 -9.84
CA GLU A 402 13.69 -11.24 -10.42
C GLU A 402 14.98 -11.62 -9.68
N PHE A 403 14.88 -12.28 -8.51
CA PHE A 403 16.04 -12.58 -7.67
C PHE A 403 17.10 -13.38 -8.46
N PRO A 404 18.42 -13.07 -8.32
CA PRO A 404 19.04 -12.13 -7.38
C PRO A 404 19.06 -10.65 -7.83
N LYS A 405 18.43 -10.30 -8.95
CA LYS A 405 18.32 -8.89 -9.36
C LYS A 405 17.35 -8.16 -8.44
N GLU A 406 17.57 -6.85 -8.33
CA GLU A 406 16.68 -5.99 -7.55
C GLU A 406 15.26 -5.96 -8.15
N ASN A 407 14.28 -6.16 -7.28
CA ASN A 407 12.86 -6.04 -7.58
C ASN A 407 12.21 -5.01 -6.64
N GLY A 408 11.54 -3.99 -7.18
CA GLY A 408 10.71 -3.10 -6.36
C GLY A 408 9.65 -3.88 -5.58
N GLY A 409 9.15 -4.97 -6.15
CA GLY A 409 8.18 -5.85 -5.52
C GLY A 409 8.74 -6.69 -4.37
N PHE A 410 10.04 -6.85 -4.16
CA PHE A 410 10.57 -7.74 -3.11
C PHE A 410 9.95 -7.43 -1.74
N LEU A 411 9.29 -8.42 -1.12
CA LEU A 411 8.56 -8.23 0.12
C LEU A 411 9.46 -8.46 1.34
N HIS A 412 9.54 -7.45 2.21
CA HIS A 412 9.88 -7.64 3.61
C HIS A 412 8.67 -8.23 4.36
N VAL A 413 8.92 -8.92 5.48
CA VAL A 413 7.85 -9.60 6.22
C VAL A 413 8.04 -9.51 7.75
N SER A 414 6.91 -9.48 8.45
CA SER A 414 6.81 -9.68 9.91
C SER A 414 5.76 -10.75 10.21
N GLY A 415 5.90 -11.43 11.35
CA GLY A 415 5.03 -12.54 11.77
C GLY A 415 5.21 -13.81 10.96
N ALA A 416 6.25 -13.89 10.11
CA ALA A 416 6.50 -15.05 9.27
C ALA A 416 7.98 -15.29 8.97
N LYS A 417 8.29 -16.54 8.61
CA LYS A 417 9.54 -17.00 8.03
C LYS A 417 9.26 -17.58 6.65
N VAL A 418 10.02 -17.12 5.65
CA VAL A 418 9.88 -17.49 4.25
C VAL A 418 11.21 -18.05 3.75
N GLU A 419 11.19 -19.29 3.27
CA GLU A 419 12.33 -19.91 2.60
C GLU A 419 12.02 -20.05 1.12
N PHE A 420 12.98 -19.70 0.28
CA PHE A 420 12.88 -19.86 -1.17
C PHE A 420 14.20 -20.41 -1.74
N ASP A 421 14.14 -21.08 -2.86
CA ASP A 421 15.30 -21.63 -3.57
C ASP A 421 15.47 -20.88 -4.89
N SER A 422 16.45 -19.99 -4.93
CA SER A 422 16.73 -19.18 -6.12
C SER A 422 17.22 -19.98 -7.34
N SER A 423 17.67 -21.23 -7.15
CA SER A 423 18.10 -22.11 -8.24
C SER A 423 16.92 -22.66 -9.05
N LYS A 424 15.71 -22.65 -8.48
CA LYS A 424 14.50 -23.13 -9.14
C LYS A 424 13.94 -22.14 -10.17
N PRO A 425 13.18 -22.64 -11.16
CA PRO A 425 12.46 -21.80 -12.11
C PRO A 425 11.56 -20.77 -11.40
N VAL A 426 11.39 -19.59 -12.02
CA VAL A 426 10.46 -18.57 -11.53
C VAL A 426 9.05 -19.16 -11.46
N GLY A 427 8.37 -18.97 -10.33
CA GLY A 427 7.06 -19.57 -10.04
C GLY A 427 7.13 -20.90 -9.28
N GLU A 428 8.35 -21.42 -9.04
CA GLU A 428 8.60 -22.64 -8.26
C GLU A 428 9.68 -22.41 -7.18
N ARG A 429 9.93 -21.15 -6.79
CA ARG A 429 11.03 -20.79 -5.88
C ARG A 429 10.65 -20.92 -4.42
N VAL A 430 9.39 -20.70 -4.02
CA VAL A 430 8.96 -20.75 -2.62
C VAL A 430 9.05 -22.19 -2.11
N VAL A 431 9.83 -22.39 -1.04
CA VAL A 431 10.03 -23.69 -0.39
C VAL A 431 9.11 -23.84 0.82
N SER A 432 9.09 -22.83 1.70
CA SER A 432 8.23 -22.83 2.89
C SER A 432 7.79 -21.42 3.26
N ILE A 433 6.58 -21.32 3.81
CA ILE A 433 6.06 -20.10 4.45
C ILE A 433 5.45 -20.53 5.78
N LYS A 434 6.05 -20.05 6.87
CA LYS A 434 5.57 -20.32 8.22
C LYS A 434 5.17 -19.03 8.89
N TYR A 435 3.99 -18.99 9.48
CA TYR A 435 3.56 -17.86 10.31
C TYR A 435 3.76 -18.17 11.79
N GLU A 436 3.95 -17.14 12.60
CA GLU A 436 4.10 -17.26 14.05
C GLU A 436 2.74 -17.40 14.73
N ALA A 437 2.37 -18.65 15.09
CA ALA A 437 1.08 -18.94 15.73
C ALA A 437 1.06 -18.61 17.23
N ALA A 438 2.23 -18.66 17.87
CA ALA A 438 2.50 -18.19 19.21
C ALA A 438 3.96 -17.75 19.27
N LYS A 439 4.36 -16.99 20.29
CA LYS A 439 5.73 -16.48 20.43
C LYS A 439 6.77 -17.59 20.21
N ASP A 440 7.65 -17.39 19.24
CA ASP A 440 8.70 -18.32 18.79
C ASP A 440 8.21 -19.69 18.27
N SER A 441 6.91 -19.83 17.98
CA SER A 441 6.27 -21.04 17.47
C SER A 441 5.71 -20.81 16.07
N TYR A 442 6.34 -21.46 15.08
CA TYR A 442 6.05 -21.27 13.67
C TYR A 442 5.30 -22.46 13.09
N VAL A 443 4.22 -22.18 12.36
CA VAL A 443 3.36 -23.18 11.72
C VAL A 443 3.34 -22.94 10.21
N GLU A 444 3.51 -24.00 9.43
CA GLU A 444 3.45 -23.94 7.96
C GLU A 444 2.04 -23.55 7.49
N ILE A 445 1.96 -22.67 6.49
CA ILE A 445 0.68 -22.37 5.84
C ILE A 445 0.18 -23.58 5.04
N LYS A 446 -1.14 -23.71 4.93
CA LYS A 446 -1.81 -24.73 4.11
C LYS A 446 -2.54 -24.08 2.96
N ASP A 447 -2.47 -24.70 1.78
CA ASP A 447 -2.93 -24.10 0.53
C ASP A 447 -4.42 -23.76 0.55
N ASP A 448 -5.22 -24.57 1.23
CA ASP A 448 -6.68 -24.50 1.31
C ASP A 448 -7.23 -23.71 2.52
N GLU A 449 -6.35 -23.25 3.41
CA GLU A 449 -6.74 -22.42 4.56
C GLU A 449 -6.62 -20.93 4.23
N GLU A 450 -7.49 -20.12 4.84
CA GLU A 450 -7.45 -18.65 4.73
C GLU A 450 -6.67 -18.02 5.88
N TYR A 451 -5.92 -16.96 5.54
CA TYR A 451 -5.11 -16.18 6.45
C TYR A 451 -5.43 -14.71 6.30
N VAL A 452 -5.47 -13.98 7.42
CA VAL A 452 -5.56 -12.52 7.39
C VAL A 452 -4.14 -11.95 7.43
N VAL A 453 -3.81 -11.10 6.48
CA VAL A 453 -2.48 -10.48 6.35
C VAL A 453 -2.60 -8.97 6.24
N ALA A 454 -1.52 -8.24 6.50
CA ALA A 454 -1.47 -6.79 6.31
C ALA A 454 -0.42 -6.36 5.28
N THR A 455 -0.73 -5.32 4.51
CA THR A 455 0.19 -4.73 3.53
C THR A 455 -0.16 -3.26 3.28
N ASN A 456 0.68 -2.52 2.58
CA ASN A 456 0.30 -1.19 2.09
C ASN A 456 -0.73 -1.28 0.95
N ALA A 457 -1.60 -0.27 0.82
CA ALA A 457 -2.68 -0.24 -0.17
C ALA A 457 -2.19 -0.33 -1.63
N PHE A 458 -1.03 0.24 -1.96
CA PHE A 458 -0.43 0.08 -3.30
C PHE A 458 -0.20 -1.39 -3.66
N THR A 459 0.38 -2.16 -2.74
CA THR A 459 0.64 -3.58 -2.92
C THR A 459 -0.65 -4.40 -2.89
N ALA A 460 -1.60 -4.05 -2.01
CA ALA A 460 -2.93 -4.67 -1.96
C ALA A 460 -3.69 -4.56 -3.29
N LYS A 461 -3.61 -3.40 -3.96
CA LYS A 461 -4.23 -3.14 -5.27
C LYS A 461 -3.50 -3.81 -6.45
N GLY A 462 -2.43 -4.57 -6.18
CA GLY A 462 -1.65 -5.26 -7.21
C GLY A 462 -0.45 -4.49 -7.76
N GLY A 463 -0.02 -3.42 -7.08
CA GLY A 463 1.24 -2.74 -7.40
C GLY A 463 2.41 -3.72 -7.53
N ASP A 464 3.45 -3.36 -8.29
CA ASP A 464 4.62 -4.22 -8.57
C ASP A 464 4.31 -5.59 -9.23
N GLY A 465 3.09 -5.78 -9.74
CA GLY A 465 2.66 -6.97 -10.47
C GLY A 465 2.07 -8.07 -9.58
N TYR A 466 1.56 -7.70 -8.40
CA TYR A 466 0.87 -8.61 -7.49
C TYR A 466 -0.57 -8.92 -7.95
N ASP A 467 -0.72 -9.58 -9.09
CA ASP A 467 -2.03 -9.88 -9.70
C ASP A 467 -2.95 -10.71 -8.78
N VAL A 468 -2.36 -11.57 -7.94
CA VAL A 468 -3.09 -12.35 -6.93
C VAL A 468 -3.72 -11.45 -5.88
N LEU A 469 -2.98 -10.43 -5.42
CA LEU A 469 -3.49 -9.44 -4.47
C LEU A 469 -4.55 -8.55 -5.14
N LYS A 470 -4.30 -8.12 -6.38
CA LYS A 470 -5.29 -7.39 -7.18
C LYS A 470 -6.61 -8.14 -7.29
N LYS A 471 -6.55 -9.43 -7.61
CA LYS A 471 -7.75 -10.27 -7.70
C LYS A 471 -8.49 -10.35 -6.36
N ALA A 472 -7.77 -10.55 -5.26
CA ALA A 472 -8.37 -10.54 -3.92
C ALA A 472 -9.00 -9.18 -3.57
N TYR A 473 -8.36 -8.09 -3.97
CA TYR A 473 -8.86 -6.73 -3.84
C TYR A 473 -10.18 -6.55 -4.62
N GLU A 474 -10.20 -6.92 -5.91
CA GLU A 474 -11.36 -6.84 -6.80
C GLU A 474 -12.52 -7.74 -6.33
N GLU A 475 -12.23 -8.84 -5.64
CA GLU A 475 -13.21 -9.73 -5.01
C GLU A 475 -13.73 -9.21 -3.66
N GLY A 476 -13.27 -8.04 -3.19
CA GLY A 476 -13.69 -7.44 -1.93
C GLY A 476 -13.13 -8.13 -0.69
N ARG A 477 -12.01 -8.86 -0.82
CA ARG A 477 -11.33 -9.54 0.31
C ARG A 477 -10.28 -8.67 0.99
N VAL A 478 -10.41 -7.35 0.87
CA VAL A 478 -9.52 -6.33 1.42
C VAL A 478 -10.32 -5.39 2.32
N THR A 479 -9.66 -4.87 3.35
CA THR A 479 -10.14 -3.75 4.15
C THR A 479 -8.99 -2.77 4.29
N ASP A 480 -9.11 -1.61 3.64
CA ASP A 480 -8.20 -0.49 3.84
C ASP A 480 -8.55 0.16 5.19
N LEU A 481 -7.58 0.21 6.11
CA LEU A 481 -7.81 0.77 7.45
C LEU A 481 -7.74 2.31 7.45
N GLY A 482 -7.36 2.94 6.33
CA GLY A 482 -7.19 4.39 6.22
C GLY A 482 -5.99 4.94 7.02
N LEU A 483 -5.18 4.07 7.62
CA LEU A 483 -4.08 4.44 8.49
C LEU A 483 -2.82 4.75 7.69
N SER A 484 -2.35 5.99 7.77
CA SER A 484 -1.11 6.44 7.14
C SER A 484 0.10 5.58 7.53
N ASP A 485 0.82 5.08 6.52
CA ASP A 485 1.98 4.21 6.65
C ASP A 485 3.13 4.85 7.46
N TRP A 486 3.44 6.12 7.20
CA TRP A 486 4.49 6.84 7.93
C TRP A 486 4.09 7.15 9.37
N GLU A 487 2.80 7.38 9.66
CA GLU A 487 2.34 7.58 11.03
C GLU A 487 2.41 6.30 11.83
N ASN A 488 2.01 5.19 11.19
CA ASN A 488 2.15 3.88 11.79
C ASN A 488 3.62 3.56 12.14
N LEU A 489 4.52 3.81 11.18
CA LEU A 489 5.96 3.66 11.41
C LEU A 489 6.47 4.59 12.53
N ARG A 490 6.05 5.86 12.54
CA ARG A 490 6.41 6.83 13.60
C ARG A 490 6.00 6.33 14.97
N ASP A 491 4.76 5.89 15.12
CA ASP A 491 4.20 5.47 16.40
C ASP A 491 4.87 4.18 16.90
N HIS A 492 5.13 3.23 16.00
CA HIS A 492 5.88 2.02 16.33
C HIS A 492 7.31 2.35 16.75
N ILE A 493 8.03 3.18 15.98
CA ILE A 493 9.37 3.67 16.35
C ILE A 493 9.36 4.34 17.73
N ALA A 494 8.41 5.24 18.00
CA ALA A 494 8.30 5.93 19.28
C ALA A 494 8.11 4.96 20.45
N SER A 495 7.40 3.85 20.22
CA SER A 495 7.17 2.81 21.24
C SER A 495 8.44 2.03 21.64
N LEU A 496 9.44 1.96 20.76
CA LEU A 496 10.68 1.20 20.99
C LEU A 496 11.69 1.98 21.85
N VAL A 497 11.66 3.32 21.82
CA VAL A 497 12.63 4.25 22.45
C VAL A 497 14.07 4.11 21.91
N ASN A 498 14.63 2.90 21.85
CA ASN A 498 15.90 2.59 21.22
C ASN A 498 15.69 1.57 20.10
N VAL A 499 16.07 1.93 18.88
CA VAL A 499 15.92 1.06 17.70
C VAL A 499 17.28 0.42 17.38
N ASP A 500 17.44 -0.87 17.69
CA ASP A 500 18.63 -1.70 17.41
C ASP A 500 18.23 -3.01 16.71
N LEU A 501 17.54 -2.87 15.58
CA LEU A 501 17.08 -4.01 14.79
C LEU A 501 18.22 -4.65 14.01
N LYS A 502 18.09 -5.96 13.79
CA LYS A 502 19.02 -6.78 13.02
C LYS A 502 18.24 -7.58 11.98
N VAL A 503 18.97 -8.15 11.03
CA VAL A 503 18.44 -9.21 10.17
C VAL A 503 18.25 -10.46 11.02
N GLU A 504 17.08 -11.09 10.91
CA GLU A 504 16.66 -12.21 11.78
C GLU A 504 16.48 -13.51 10.99
N GLY A 505 16.64 -13.48 9.67
CA GLY A 505 16.40 -14.64 8.81
C GLY A 505 14.91 -14.90 8.63
N ARG A 506 14.11 -13.84 8.54
CA ARG A 506 12.70 -13.88 8.14
C ARG A 506 12.56 -14.28 6.68
N ILE A 507 13.55 -13.98 5.84
CA ILE A 507 13.56 -14.35 4.42
C ILE A 507 14.91 -14.96 4.06
N VAL A 508 14.91 -16.21 3.59
CA VAL A 508 16.14 -16.99 3.40
C VAL A 508 16.15 -17.68 2.03
N ASP A 509 17.19 -17.41 1.25
CA ASP A 509 17.51 -18.22 0.06
C ASP A 509 18.24 -19.50 0.50
N VAL A 510 17.67 -20.65 0.15
CA VAL A 510 18.22 -21.98 0.46
C VAL A 510 18.98 -22.60 -0.70
N ALA A 511 19.06 -21.94 -1.87
CA ALA A 511 19.77 -22.47 -3.05
C ALA A 511 21.25 -22.83 -2.77
N ASN A 512 21.89 -22.12 -1.84
CA ASN A 512 23.27 -22.36 -1.41
C ASN A 512 23.37 -23.05 -0.03
N LYS A 513 22.24 -23.38 0.59
CA LYS A 513 22.19 -24.27 1.75
C LYS A 513 22.07 -25.69 1.23
N ASN A 514 23.22 -26.35 1.05
CA ASN A 514 23.25 -27.81 0.92
C ASN A 514 22.34 -28.42 2.01
N PRO A 515 21.53 -29.45 1.70
CA PRO A 515 20.55 -30.04 2.62
C PRO A 515 21.19 -30.91 3.71
N GLY A 516 22.13 -30.34 4.46
CA GLY A 516 22.72 -30.93 5.65
C GLY A 516 23.25 -29.81 6.53
N THR A 517 22.61 -29.56 7.67
CA THR A 517 23.17 -28.72 8.73
C THR A 517 24.57 -29.26 9.07
N GLU A 518 25.60 -28.40 9.03
CA GLU A 518 26.90 -28.76 9.59
C GLU A 518 26.72 -29.06 11.09
N LEU A 519 26.92 -30.32 11.46
CA LEU A 519 26.95 -30.83 12.81
C LEU A 519 28.34 -30.56 13.40
N PRO A 520 28.48 -30.28 14.71
CA PRO A 520 29.80 -30.25 15.33
C PRO A 520 30.46 -31.64 15.29
N GLY A 521 31.79 -31.68 15.18
CA GLY A 521 32.58 -32.87 15.45
C GLY A 521 32.50 -33.31 16.94
N GLY A 522 33.09 -34.46 17.25
CA GLY A 522 33.13 -35.06 18.59
C GLY A 522 32.86 -36.57 18.58
N GLU A 523 32.50 -37.11 19.75
CA GLU A 523 32.05 -38.49 19.87
C GLU A 523 30.61 -38.63 19.35
N ILE A 524 30.43 -39.42 18.30
CA ILE A 524 29.14 -39.65 17.64
C ILE A 524 28.74 -41.11 17.86
N GLY A 525 27.49 -41.33 18.29
CA GLY A 525 26.93 -42.67 18.41
C GLY A 525 26.85 -43.38 17.05
N GLU A 526 27.04 -44.69 17.03
CA GLU A 526 27.06 -45.48 15.79
C GLU A 526 25.76 -45.37 14.96
N GLU A 527 24.61 -45.16 15.60
CA GLU A 527 23.31 -44.94 14.92
C GLU A 527 23.13 -43.49 14.42
N ASP A 528 23.90 -42.55 14.98
CA ASP A 528 23.78 -41.12 14.72
C ASP A 528 24.78 -40.60 13.68
N PHE A 529 25.72 -41.42 13.23
CA PHE A 529 26.72 -41.01 12.24
C PHE A 529 26.16 -40.85 10.84
N SER A 530 25.29 -41.77 10.42
CA SER A 530 24.89 -41.88 9.01
C SER A 530 23.77 -40.91 8.64
N GLY A 531 23.82 -40.38 7.41
CA GLY A 531 22.77 -39.58 6.78
C GLY A 531 22.00 -40.37 5.70
N THR A 532 21.18 -39.68 4.92
CA THR A 532 20.53 -40.26 3.72
C THR A 532 21.21 -39.74 2.46
N GLN A 533 20.97 -40.39 1.31
CA GLN A 533 21.52 -39.94 0.03
C GLN A 533 21.08 -38.52 -0.34
N ASP A 534 19.84 -38.14 0.01
CA ASP A 534 19.27 -36.81 -0.26
C ASP A 534 19.61 -35.77 0.83
N ALA A 535 20.08 -36.22 2.00
CA ALA A 535 20.47 -35.39 3.13
C ALA A 535 21.68 -36.00 3.85
N PRO A 536 22.89 -35.91 3.26
CA PRO A 536 24.11 -36.39 3.90
C PRO A 536 24.42 -35.53 5.14
N LYS A 537 24.95 -36.15 6.19
CA LYS A 537 25.42 -35.41 7.37
C LYS A 537 26.77 -34.77 7.09
N VAL A 538 26.95 -33.52 7.47
CA VAL A 538 28.24 -32.83 7.36
C VAL A 538 28.72 -32.54 8.76
N TYR A 539 29.89 -33.04 9.15
CA TYR A 539 30.52 -32.80 10.44
C TYR A 539 31.63 -31.76 10.30
N ASN A 540 31.64 -30.74 11.15
CA ASN A 540 32.63 -29.68 11.18
C ASN A 540 33.56 -29.90 12.38
N GLY A 541 34.75 -30.44 12.12
CA GLY A 541 35.72 -30.93 13.11
C GLY A 541 35.86 -32.45 13.15
N ASP A 542 36.79 -32.94 13.96
CA ASP A 542 37.13 -34.37 14.09
C ASP A 542 35.96 -35.18 14.66
N VAL A 543 35.75 -36.39 14.15
CA VAL A 543 34.65 -37.29 14.51
C VAL A 543 35.21 -38.61 15.01
N THR A 544 34.80 -39.02 16.21
CA THR A 544 35.06 -40.36 16.73
C THR A 544 33.77 -41.16 16.76
N VAL A 545 33.76 -42.34 16.15
CA VAL A 545 32.60 -43.26 16.19
C VAL A 545 33.01 -44.57 16.85
N SER A 546 32.27 -44.98 17.87
CA SER A 546 32.44 -46.30 18.49
C SER A 546 31.54 -47.31 17.79
N VAL A 547 32.12 -48.13 16.92
CA VAL A 547 31.41 -49.13 16.11
C VAL A 547 31.46 -50.50 16.79
N THR A 548 30.32 -50.93 17.31
CA THR A 548 30.16 -52.21 18.02
C THR A 548 29.04 -53.06 17.41
N ASN A 549 27.90 -52.46 17.04
CA ASN A 549 26.70 -53.19 16.59
C ASN A 549 26.26 -52.85 15.16
N ILE A 550 27.02 -52.04 14.43
CA ILE A 550 26.73 -51.68 13.04
C ILE A 550 27.71 -52.35 12.06
N ALA A 551 27.27 -52.56 10.82
CA ALA A 551 28.09 -53.11 9.73
C ALA A 551 28.35 -52.09 8.60
N LYS A 552 27.72 -50.91 8.66
CA LYS A 552 27.76 -49.91 7.59
C LYS A 552 27.69 -48.49 8.14
N LEU A 553 28.52 -47.61 7.58
CA LEU A 553 28.46 -46.16 7.76
C LEU A 553 28.17 -45.50 6.40
N GLU A 554 27.22 -44.57 6.33
CA GLU A 554 26.78 -44.02 5.04
C GLU A 554 26.40 -42.53 5.01
N ASN A 555 26.62 -41.91 3.85
CA ASN A 555 26.21 -40.56 3.49
C ASN A 555 26.64 -39.49 4.51
N ALA A 556 27.95 -39.33 4.68
CA ALA A 556 28.51 -38.32 5.57
C ALA A 556 29.78 -37.66 5.00
N VAL A 557 29.98 -36.39 5.33
CA VAL A 557 31.19 -35.60 5.04
C VAL A 557 31.80 -35.13 6.35
N ILE A 558 33.08 -35.39 6.58
CA ILE A 558 33.81 -35.04 7.80
C ILE A 558 34.87 -33.99 7.42
N LYS A 559 34.72 -32.77 7.93
CA LYS A 559 35.67 -31.66 7.75
C LYS A 559 36.73 -31.66 8.85
N GLY A 560 37.41 -32.79 9.00
CA GLY A 560 38.35 -33.11 10.07
C GLY A 560 38.74 -34.59 10.03
N ASP A 561 39.31 -35.10 11.11
CA ASP A 561 39.76 -36.49 11.20
C ASP A 561 38.58 -37.44 11.52
N LEU A 562 38.60 -38.66 10.97
CA LEU A 562 37.66 -39.72 11.31
C LEU A 562 38.37 -40.82 12.12
N ILE A 563 37.94 -41.06 13.35
CA ILE A 563 38.48 -42.09 14.23
C ILE A 563 37.41 -43.16 14.46
N LEU A 564 37.66 -44.39 14.04
CA LEU A 564 36.80 -45.52 14.36
C LEU A 564 37.40 -46.35 15.51
N THR A 565 36.58 -46.56 16.54
CA THR A 565 36.96 -47.36 17.71
C THR A 565 35.95 -48.48 17.95
N GLY A 566 36.34 -49.54 18.66
CA GLY A 566 35.42 -50.60 19.07
C GLY A 566 35.81 -51.99 18.56
N ASN A 567 34.94 -52.96 18.81
CA ASN A 567 35.14 -54.36 18.41
C ASN A 567 33.91 -54.83 17.62
N PRO A 568 33.78 -54.48 16.33
CA PRO A 568 32.61 -54.85 15.55
C PRO A 568 32.52 -56.37 15.39
N SER A 569 31.29 -56.88 15.42
CA SER A 569 31.00 -58.31 15.25
C SER A 569 31.25 -58.80 13.82
N GLU A 570 31.19 -57.89 12.84
CA GLU A 570 31.35 -58.14 11.40
C GLU A 570 32.27 -57.10 10.74
N SER A 571 32.51 -57.23 9.42
CA SER A 571 33.29 -56.26 8.63
C SER A 571 32.52 -54.95 8.50
N ILE A 572 33.19 -53.81 8.71
CA ILE A 572 32.62 -52.48 8.47
C ILE A 572 32.74 -52.13 6.97
N SER A 573 31.67 -51.58 6.41
CA SER A 573 31.62 -51.07 5.03
C SER A 573 31.20 -49.60 5.00
N PHE A 574 31.64 -48.88 3.97
CA PHE A 574 31.29 -47.48 3.76
C PHE A 574 30.44 -47.29 2.51
N SER A 575 29.65 -46.23 2.50
CA SER A 575 28.89 -45.82 1.32
C SER A 575 28.75 -44.30 1.30
N ASN A 576 29.36 -43.65 0.32
CA ASN A 576 29.28 -42.20 0.17
C ASN A 576 29.80 -41.45 1.41
N ILE A 577 30.99 -41.82 1.88
CA ILE A 577 31.70 -41.15 2.98
C ILE A 577 32.86 -40.32 2.41
N THR A 578 33.02 -39.09 2.87
CA THR A 578 34.16 -38.22 2.56
C THR A 578 34.81 -37.74 3.86
N VAL A 579 36.13 -37.87 3.98
CA VAL A 579 36.95 -37.39 5.11
C VAL A 579 37.99 -36.41 4.56
N GLU A 580 37.91 -35.15 4.97
CA GLU A 580 38.84 -34.09 4.54
C GLU A 580 40.17 -34.12 5.33
N GLY A 581 40.21 -34.80 6.48
CA GLY A 581 41.39 -35.04 7.31
C GLY A 581 41.92 -36.48 7.24
N ASP A 582 42.57 -36.92 8.31
CA ASP A 582 43.10 -38.29 8.46
C ASP A 582 42.00 -39.27 8.87
N ALA A 583 42.16 -40.55 8.53
CA ALA A 583 41.23 -41.61 8.97
C ALA A 583 41.97 -42.69 9.76
N ASP A 584 41.68 -42.80 11.06
CA ASP A 584 42.29 -43.76 11.99
C ASP A 584 41.38 -44.95 12.28
N PHE A 585 41.84 -46.13 11.88
CA PHE A 585 41.16 -47.41 12.04
C PHE A 585 41.88 -48.35 13.02
N THR A 586 42.97 -47.91 13.66
CA THR A 586 43.79 -48.73 14.57
C THR A 586 43.02 -49.19 15.80
N GLY A 587 41.94 -48.48 16.15
CA GLY A 587 41.04 -48.76 17.26
C GLY A 587 40.07 -49.95 17.06
N LEU A 588 40.08 -50.62 15.91
CA LEU A 588 39.09 -51.64 15.50
C LEU A 588 39.44 -53.10 15.85
N GLY A 589 40.38 -53.34 16.76
CA GLY A 589 40.63 -54.69 17.31
C GLY A 589 41.06 -55.76 16.30
N GLY A 590 41.62 -55.36 15.15
CA GLY A 590 42.17 -56.27 14.13
C GLY A 590 41.14 -56.87 13.16
N LYS A 591 39.98 -56.24 12.97
CA LYS A 591 38.93 -56.67 12.03
C LYS A 591 39.10 -56.06 10.63
N ILE A 592 38.54 -56.74 9.63
CA ILE A 592 38.59 -56.32 8.21
C ILE A 592 37.65 -55.14 8.02
N VAL A 593 38.17 -54.07 7.41
CA VAL A 593 37.41 -52.91 6.96
C VAL A 593 37.38 -52.94 5.43
N ASN A 594 36.20 -52.79 4.83
CA ASN A 594 36.08 -52.57 3.40
C ASN A 594 36.12 -51.07 3.12
N PHE A 595 37.20 -50.60 2.49
CA PHE A 595 37.41 -49.20 2.14
C PHE A 595 36.70 -48.76 0.86
N ASP A 596 35.92 -49.63 0.22
CA ASP A 596 35.04 -49.21 -0.86
C ASP A 596 33.97 -48.23 -0.31
N GLY A 597 33.77 -47.12 -1.01
CA GLY A 597 32.73 -46.14 -0.67
C GLY A 597 33.14 -45.07 0.36
N ILE A 598 34.41 -45.04 0.78
CA ILE A 598 35.01 -43.94 1.54
C ILE A 598 36.12 -43.24 0.72
N THR A 599 36.12 -41.91 0.74
CA THR A 599 37.19 -41.07 0.18
C THR A 599 37.88 -40.33 1.33
N ILE A 600 39.20 -40.36 1.37
CA ILE A 600 40.03 -39.75 2.42
C ILE A 600 41.05 -38.84 1.74
N ASP A 601 41.06 -37.57 2.11
CA ASP A 601 42.01 -36.58 1.57
C ASP A 601 43.35 -36.59 2.33
N GLY A 602 43.34 -36.96 3.61
CA GLY A 602 44.53 -37.14 4.46
C GLY A 602 45.13 -38.55 4.42
N GLU A 603 45.82 -38.92 5.49
CA GLU A 603 46.42 -40.26 5.64
C GLU A 603 45.41 -41.28 6.18
N MET A 604 45.46 -42.49 5.64
CA MET A 604 44.76 -43.66 6.18
C MET A 604 45.70 -44.39 7.14
N ILE A 605 45.30 -44.49 8.40
CA ILE A 605 46.06 -45.12 9.49
C ILE A 605 45.41 -46.47 9.85
N LEU A 606 46.15 -47.57 9.68
CA LEU A 606 45.67 -48.96 9.79
C LEU A 606 46.39 -49.77 10.88
#